data_AF-A0A349YL71-F1
#
_entry.id   AF-A0A349YL71-F1
#
_cell.length_a   1.000
_cell.length_b   1.000
_cell.length_c   1.000
_cell.angle_alpha   90.00
_cell.angle_beta   90.00
_cell.angle_gamma   90.00
#
_symmetry.space_group_name_H-M   'P 1'
#
loop_
_entity.id
_entity.type
_entity.pdbx_description
1 polymer ?
#
loop_
_entity_poly.entity_id
_entity_poly.type
_entity_poly.pdbx_seq_one_letter_code
_entity_poly.pdbx_strand_id
1 'polypeptide(L)'
;SAAYAARYVAKNIVAAGIADKCEIQLSYAIGVAQPTSIMVDTFGTGKISNEKLVEIIRANFDLRPAGIIQMLNLRRPIYKQTAAYGHFGRLDLSLPWEALDKADNLKLYL
;
A
#
# COMPACT_ATOMS: atom_id res chain seq x y z
N SER A 1 -5.12 -9.65 3.20
CA SER A 1 -5.05 -8.75 2.02
C SER A 1 -4.65 -7.33 2.41
N ALA A 2 -5.31 -6.70 3.40
CA ALA A 2 -5.01 -5.31 3.79
C ALA A 2 -3.54 -5.03 4.17
N ALA A 3 -2.86 -5.94 4.87
CA ALA A 3 -1.43 -5.79 5.14
C ALA A 3 -0.57 -5.71 3.87
N TYR A 4 -0.92 -6.48 2.83
CA TYR A 4 -0.24 -6.39 1.52
C TYR A 4 -0.55 -5.07 0.81
N ALA A 5 -1.80 -4.58 0.91
CA ALA A 5 -2.16 -3.28 0.38
C ALA A 5 -1.41 -2.14 1.09
N ALA A 6 -1.30 -2.18 2.42
CA ALA A 6 -0.53 -1.22 3.20
C ALA A 6 0.95 -1.19 2.79
N ARG A 7 1.57 -2.37 2.60
CA ARG A 7 2.93 -2.49 2.04
C ARG A 7 3.02 -1.84 0.65
N TYR A 8 2.10 -2.19 -0.24
CA TYR A 8 2.07 -1.69 -1.62
C TYR A 8 1.95 -0.16 -1.67
N VAL A 9 1.05 0.40 -0.87
CA VAL A 9 0.86 1.85 -0.73
C VAL A 9 2.14 2.51 -0.20
N ALA A 10 2.67 2.06 0.95
CA ALA A 10 3.86 2.63 1.56
C ALA A 10 5.07 2.58 0.62
N LYS A 11 5.27 1.45 -0.06
CA LYS A 11 6.38 1.26 -0.99
C LYS A 11 6.28 2.20 -2.19
N ASN A 12 5.08 2.41 -2.74
CA ASN A 12 4.87 3.34 -3.86
C ASN A 12 5.03 4.81 -3.43
N ILE A 13 4.60 5.20 -2.23
CA ILE A 13 4.82 6.55 -1.68
C ILE A 13 6.32 6.86 -1.56
N VAL A 14 7.09 5.93 -1.01
CA VAL A 14 8.54 6.08 -0.88
C VAL A 14 9.22 6.09 -2.25
N ALA A 15 8.84 5.18 -3.16
CA ALA A 15 9.39 5.13 -4.51
C ALA A 15 9.05 6.38 -5.35
N ALA A 16 7.90 7.02 -5.11
CA ALA A 16 7.54 8.29 -5.73
C ALA A 16 8.40 9.47 -5.22
N GLY A 17 9.20 9.25 -4.17
CA GLY A 17 10.02 10.26 -3.53
C GLY A 17 9.20 11.26 -2.71
N ILE A 18 7.99 10.90 -2.27
CA ILE A 18 7.14 11.75 -1.44
C ILE A 18 7.62 11.75 0.02
N ALA A 19 8.18 10.63 0.49
CA ALA A 19 8.79 10.49 1.81
C ALA A 19 9.93 9.47 1.76
N ASP A 20 10.89 9.56 2.68
CA ASP A 20 11.96 8.55 2.80
C ASP A 20 11.52 7.35 3.65
N LYS A 21 10.57 7.57 4.57
CA LYS A 21 9.94 6.56 5.42
C LYS A 21 8.44 6.78 5.43
N CYS A 22 7.67 5.69 5.44
CA CYS A 22 6.22 5.75 5.45
C CYS A 22 5.64 4.52 6.17
N GLU A 23 4.81 4.77 7.18
CA GLU A 23 3.96 3.78 7.84
C GLU A 23 2.50 4.03 7.48
N ILE A 24 1.78 2.94 7.21
CA ILE A 24 0.35 2.95 6.87
C ILE A 24 -0.39 2.02 7.84
N GLN A 25 -1.39 2.55 8.52
CA GLN A 25 -2.31 1.75 9.33
C GLN A 25 -3.70 1.75 8.70
N LEU A 26 -4.31 0.57 8.63
CA LEU A 26 -5.68 0.36 8.15
C LEU A 26 -6.49 -0.37 9.23
N SER A 27 -7.71 0.07 9.47
CA SER A 27 -8.68 -0.65 10.31
C SER A 27 -9.98 -0.92 9.55
N TYR A 28 -10.67 -1.99 9.92
CA TYR A 28 -11.94 -2.41 9.33
C TYR A 28 -12.88 -2.92 10.41
N ALA A 29 -14.19 -2.70 10.21
CA ALA A 29 -15.23 -3.38 10.97
C ALA A 29 -15.77 -4.56 10.14
N ILE A 30 -16.11 -5.67 10.81
CA ILE A 30 -16.69 -6.84 10.15
C ILE A 30 -17.99 -6.45 9.42
N GLY A 31 -18.12 -6.84 8.15
CA GLY A 31 -19.27 -6.49 7.30
C GLY A 31 -19.22 -5.09 6.67
N VAL A 32 -18.22 -4.26 6.98
CA VAL A 32 -18.04 -2.93 6.37
C VAL A 32 -16.96 -2.99 5.28
N ALA A 33 -17.33 -2.57 4.06
CA ALA A 33 -16.41 -2.65 2.92
C ALA A 33 -15.27 -1.64 2.99
N GLN A 34 -15.56 -0.40 3.42
CA GLN A 34 -14.55 0.65 3.51
C GLN A 34 -13.73 0.52 4.81
N PRO A 35 -12.45 0.91 4.81
CA PRO A 35 -11.69 0.99 6.04
C PRO A 35 -12.32 2.02 6.98
N THR A 36 -12.43 1.67 8.26
CA THR A 36 -12.90 2.56 9.33
C THR A 36 -11.88 3.67 9.62
N SER A 37 -10.59 3.40 9.43
CA SER A 37 -9.53 4.41 9.49
C SER A 37 -8.40 4.11 8.51
N ILE A 38 -7.77 5.19 8.03
CA ILE A 38 -6.49 5.18 7.32
C ILE A 38 -5.62 6.21 8.03
N MET A 39 -4.46 5.78 8.53
CA MET A 39 -3.46 6.65 9.12
C MET A 39 -2.16 6.53 8.34
N VAL A 40 -1.46 7.65 8.20
CA VAL A 40 -0.15 7.75 7.58
C VAL A 40 0.79 8.43 8.57
N ASP A 41 1.99 7.86 8.75
CA ASP A 41 3.11 8.54 9.39
C ASP A 41 4.34 8.50 8.50
N THR A 42 4.91 9.66 8.20
CA THR A 42 6.14 9.80 7.40
C THR A 42 7.38 10.03 8.27
N PHE A 43 7.24 10.05 9.59
CA PHE A 43 8.32 10.25 10.55
C PHE A 43 9.15 11.52 10.28
N GLY A 44 8.48 12.58 9.81
CA GLY A 44 9.10 13.86 9.46
C GLY A 44 9.87 13.88 8.14
N THR A 45 9.81 12.81 7.34
CA THR A 45 10.49 12.71 6.03
C THR A 45 9.59 13.07 4.84
N GLY A 46 8.31 13.32 5.09
CA GLY A 46 7.33 13.67 4.05
C GLY A 46 7.56 15.08 3.48
N LYS A 47 7.48 15.20 2.15
CA LYS A 47 7.49 16.49 1.43
C LYS A 47 6.13 17.19 1.43
N ILE A 48 5.08 16.45 1.77
CA ILE A 48 3.70 16.93 1.94
C ILE A 48 3.13 16.40 3.26
N SER A 49 2.03 16.98 3.74
CA SER A 49 1.46 16.58 5.03
C SER A 49 0.86 15.17 5.02
N ASN A 50 0.82 14.53 6.20
CA ASN A 50 0.23 13.21 6.36
C ASN A 50 -1.27 13.21 6.00
N GLU A 51 -1.99 14.30 6.28
CA GLU A 51 -3.40 14.47 5.90
C GLU A 51 -3.56 14.47 4.39
N LYS A 52 -2.66 15.16 3.67
CA LYS A 52 -2.68 15.19 2.20
C LYS A 52 -2.38 13.81 1.62
N LEU A 53 -1.47 13.06 2.24
CA LEU A 53 -1.21 11.67 1.87
C LEU A 53 -2.44 10.78 2.04
N VAL A 54 -3.23 10.95 3.11
CA VAL A 54 -4.49 10.20 3.27
C VAL A 54 -5.46 10.48 2.11
N GLU A 55 -5.59 11.73 1.67
CA GLU A 55 -6.43 12.08 0.51
C GLU A 55 -5.93 11.40 -0.78
N ILE A 56 -4.63 11.48 -1.04
CA ILE A 56 -3.99 10.87 -2.22
C ILE A 56 -4.19 9.35 -2.20
N ILE A 57 -4.04 8.70 -1.04
CA ILE A 57 -4.25 7.27 -0.89
C ILE A 57 -5.70 6.90 -1.24
N ARG A 58 -6.68 7.65 -0.73
CA ARG A 58 -8.10 7.41 -1.01
C ARG A 58 -8.43 7.58 -2.50
N ALA A 59 -7.76 8.50 -3.19
CA ALA A 59 -7.99 8.76 -4.61
C ALA A 59 -7.34 7.71 -5.53
N ASN A 60 -6.23 7.09 -5.12
CA ASN A 60 -5.41 6.25 -6.00
C ASN A 60 -5.48 4.74 -5.71
N PHE A 61 -5.99 4.34 -4.54
CA PHE A 61 -6.04 2.95 -4.10
C PHE A 61 -7.44 2.56 -3.61
N ASP A 62 -8.02 1.52 -4.20
CA ASP A 62 -9.26 0.92 -3.69
C ASP A 62 -8.94 -0.03 -2.53
N LEU A 63 -9.09 0.49 -1.32
CA LEU A 63 -8.79 -0.23 -0.08
C LEU A 63 -9.97 -1.04 0.48
N ARG A 64 -11.05 -1.23 -0.29
CA ARG A 64 -12.08 -2.21 0.08
C ARG A 64 -11.52 -3.63 -0.08
N PRO A 65 -11.96 -4.64 0.70
CA PRO A 65 -11.46 -6.00 0.55
C PRO A 65 -11.50 -6.55 -0.89
N ALA A 66 -12.60 -6.30 -1.61
CA ALA A 66 -12.74 -6.69 -3.02
C ALA A 66 -11.81 -5.88 -3.95
N GLY A 67 -11.68 -4.58 -3.71
CA GLY A 67 -10.78 -3.68 -4.43
C GLY A 67 -9.32 -4.13 -4.33
N ILE A 68 -8.87 -4.47 -3.12
CA ILE A 68 -7.51 -4.98 -2.88
C ILE A 68 -7.27 -6.30 -3.62
N ILE A 69 -8.25 -7.21 -3.60
CA ILE A 69 -8.14 -8.50 -4.30
C ILE A 69 -7.98 -8.29 -5.81
N GLN A 70 -8.74 -7.36 -6.39
CA GLN A 70 -8.68 -7.02 -7.81
C GLN A 70 -7.37 -6.31 -8.15
N MET A 71 -7.02 -5.26 -7.41
CA MET A 71 -5.82 -4.44 -7.62
C MET A 71 -4.55 -5.27 -7.61
N LEU A 72 -4.44 -6.24 -6.69
CA LEU A 72 -3.25 -7.07 -6.53
C LEU A 72 -3.39 -8.47 -7.15
N ASN A 73 -4.49 -8.74 -7.86
CA ASN A 73 -4.78 -10.03 -8.49
C ASN A 73 -4.50 -11.23 -7.55
N LEU A 74 -5.17 -11.24 -6.38
CA LEU A 74 -4.86 -12.13 -5.25
C LEU A 74 -5.51 -13.51 -5.32
N ARG A 75 -6.49 -13.74 -6.20
CA ARG A 75 -7.17 -15.05 -6.32
C ARG A 75 -6.37 -16.02 -7.20
N ARG A 76 -5.12 -16.29 -6.81
CA ARG A 76 -4.16 -17.16 -7.51
C ARG A 76 -3.30 -17.92 -6.50
N PRO A 77 -2.72 -19.08 -6.87
CA PRO A 77 -1.91 -19.89 -5.96
C PRO A 77 -0.47 -19.35 -5.80
N ILE A 78 -0.34 -18.12 -5.29
CA ILE A 78 0.94 -17.38 -5.20
C ILE A 78 1.54 -17.30 -3.79
N TYR A 79 0.94 -17.99 -2.81
CA TYR A 79 1.25 -17.78 -1.38
C TYR A 79 2.30 -18.75 -0.81
N LYS A 80 2.48 -19.94 -1.39
CA LYS A 80 3.43 -20.94 -0.84
C LYS A 80 4.86 -20.41 -0.77
N GLN A 81 5.28 -19.65 -1.78
CA GLN A 81 6.61 -19.02 -1.86
C GLN A 81 6.86 -17.95 -0.78
N THR A 82 5.82 -17.39 -0.16
CA THR A 82 5.95 -16.34 0.85
C THR A 82 5.95 -16.87 2.28
N ALA A 83 5.67 -18.17 2.48
CA ALA A 83 5.55 -18.80 3.80
C ALA A 83 6.89 -18.91 4.57
N ALA A 84 8.02 -18.67 3.89
CA ALA A 84 9.34 -18.60 4.47
C ALA A 84 10.10 -17.40 3.90
N TYR A 85 11.08 -16.90 4.67
CA TYR A 85 11.94 -15.77 4.32
C TYR A 85 11.23 -14.42 4.16
N GLY A 86 9.98 -14.32 4.63
CA GLY A 86 9.22 -13.07 4.68
C GLY A 86 8.39 -12.80 3.43
N HIS A 87 7.33 -12.02 3.64
CA HIS A 87 6.35 -11.65 2.61
C HIS A 87 6.72 -10.36 1.86
N PHE A 88 7.64 -9.56 2.40
CA PHE A 88 7.97 -8.21 1.93
C PHE A 88 9.46 -8.07 1.62
N GLY A 89 9.79 -7.21 0.66
CA GLY A 89 11.19 -6.89 0.32
C GLY A 89 11.95 -8.03 -0.37
N ARG A 90 11.24 -9.05 -0.86
CA ARG A 90 11.83 -10.18 -1.58
C ARG A 90 12.21 -9.76 -2.99
N LEU A 91 13.51 -9.77 -3.30
CA LEU A 91 14.04 -9.44 -4.63
C LEU A 91 14.04 -10.66 -5.57
N ASP A 92 13.92 -11.86 -5.02
CA ASP A 92 13.90 -13.14 -5.74
C ASP A 92 12.49 -13.55 -6.21
N LEU A 93 11.44 -12.83 -5.79
CA LEU A 93 10.04 -13.14 -6.11
C LEU A 93 9.33 -11.96 -6.77
N SER A 94 8.48 -12.26 -7.76
CA SER A 94 7.56 -11.28 -8.35
C SER A 94 6.22 -11.26 -7.61
N LEU A 95 6.12 -10.44 -6.56
CA LEU A 95 4.92 -10.31 -5.73
C LEU A 95 4.12 -9.04 -6.10
N PRO A 96 2.78 -9.12 -6.29
CA PRO A 96 1.99 -7.96 -6.72
C PRO A 96 2.10 -6.74 -5.80
N TRP A 97 2.16 -6.95 -4.49
CA TRP A 97 2.26 -5.86 -3.50
C TRP A 97 3.67 -5.27 -3.38
N GLU A 98 4.66 -5.79 -4.11
CA GLU A 98 6.00 -5.21 -4.19
C GLU A 98 6.21 -4.39 -5.48
N ALA A 99 5.21 -4.33 -6.38
CA ALA A 99 5.28 -3.52 -7.59
C ALA A 99 5.29 -2.01 -7.29
N LEU A 100 5.92 -1.23 -8.17
CA LEU A 100 6.09 0.23 -8.08
C LEU A 100 5.31 0.98 -9.17
N ASP A 101 4.28 0.36 -9.73
CA ASP A 101 3.49 0.84 -10.87
C ASP A 101 2.61 2.07 -10.54
N LYS A 102 2.48 2.45 -9.27
CA LYS A 102 1.79 3.68 -8.86
C LYS A 102 2.74 4.83 -8.59
N ALA A 103 4.05 4.59 -8.47
CA ALA A 103 5.02 5.60 -8.07
C ALA A 103 5.03 6.82 -9.01
N ASP A 104 5.03 6.60 -10.33
CA ASP A 104 5.03 7.68 -11.32
C ASP A 104 3.78 8.55 -11.23
N ASN A 105 2.61 7.95 -11.06
CA ASN A 105 1.36 8.67 -10.87
C ASN A 105 1.34 9.45 -9.55
N LEU A 106 1.88 8.87 -8.49
CA LEU A 106 1.96 9.53 -7.18
C LEU A 106 2.93 10.72 -7.19
N LYS A 107 3.99 10.65 -7.99
CA LYS A 107 4.97 11.73 -8.13
C LYS A 107 4.34 13.04 -8.65
N LEU A 108 3.19 12.97 -9.32
CA LEU A 108 2.44 14.13 -9.81
C LEU A 108 1.83 15.00 -8.68
N TYR A 109 1.82 14.51 -7.44
CA TYR A 109 1.31 15.25 -6.28
C TYR A 109 2.41 16.04 -5.52
N LEU A 110 3.65 16.00 -5.99
CA LEU A 110 4.75 16.87 -5.53
C LEU A 110 4.73 18.20 -6.28
#